data_AF-A0AAN5I7Y3-F1
#
_entry.id   AF-A0AAN5I7Y3-F1
#
_cell.length_a   1.000
_cell.length_b   1.000
_cell.length_c   1.000
_cell.angle_alpha   90.00
_cell.angle_beta   90.00
_cell.angle_gamma   90.00
#
_symmetry.space_group_name_H-M   'P 1'
#
loop_
_entity.id
_entity.type
_entity.pdbx_description
1 polymer ?
#
loop_
_entity_poly.entity_id
_entity_poly.type
_entity_poly.pdbx_seq_one_letter_code
_entity_poly.pdbx_strand_id
1 'polypeptide(L)'
;MVSQQVVHFLYYTTHGTRVVYEFIAFPPQICGLGFVFLFTAMQIIIYFGGIVSLLYYYGIIQAVLAKFAIVMQYILGTTVIESLNAVACIFLGQTESAVLIGPAFETMTSSEITTVMCSGFACIAGALFSAYISFGACPEYLLSATVMSACVSLGIGKILYPEVQVSSQKNVEDMKLAKHDYHSFFDAISKGAIAAMHVVGAIGMSLVVYLSILNLVNHSTIWITSRLGYEDTSFNALVGLAFYPLAYIMGASDAEDPEVIDNQPINNYRNHSGKSR
;
A
#
# COMPACT_ATOMS: atom_id res chain seq x y z
N MET A 1 -18.37 7.24 4.46
CA MET A 1 -19.27 6.85 3.35
C MET A 1 -18.50 6.28 2.15
N VAL A 2 -17.52 6.99 1.57
CA VAL A 2 -16.73 6.47 0.43
C VAL A 2 -15.80 5.30 0.84
N SER A 3 -15.15 5.40 2.00
CA SER A 3 -14.33 4.33 2.61
C SER A 3 -15.07 2.99 2.67
N GLN A 4 -16.30 2.99 3.19
CA GLN A 4 -17.12 1.78 3.31
C GLN A 4 -17.50 1.15 1.96
N GLN A 5 -17.70 1.96 0.92
CA GLN A 5 -17.97 1.46 -0.43
C GLN A 5 -16.75 0.73 -0.99
N VAL A 6 -15.55 1.26 -0.73
CA VAL A 6 -14.29 0.62 -1.10
C VAL A 6 -14.13 -0.72 -0.37
N VAL A 7 -14.45 -0.78 0.92
CA VAL A 7 -14.45 -2.06 1.67
C VAL A 7 -15.45 -3.06 1.09
N HIS A 8 -16.67 -2.62 0.78
CA HIS A 8 -17.70 -3.49 0.20
C HIS A 8 -17.29 -4.03 -1.17
N PHE A 9 -16.68 -3.17 -2.01
CA PHE A 9 -16.14 -3.56 -3.30
C PHE A 9 -15.07 -4.65 -3.16
N LEU A 10 -14.14 -4.49 -2.21
CA LEU A 10 -13.05 -5.45 -2.01
C LEU A 10 -13.54 -6.76 -1.38
N TYR A 11 -14.62 -6.72 -0.60
CA TYR A 11 -15.27 -7.90 -0.02
C TYR A 11 -15.78 -8.89 -1.09
N TYR A 12 -16.09 -8.43 -2.32
CA TYR A 12 -16.48 -9.34 -3.40
C TYR A 12 -15.39 -10.36 -3.76
N THR A 13 -14.13 -10.07 -3.46
CA THR A 13 -13.01 -11.01 -3.60
C THR A 13 -13.25 -12.32 -2.84
N THR A 14 -13.94 -12.27 -1.70
CA THR A 14 -14.23 -13.44 -0.86
C THR A 14 -15.03 -14.50 -1.62
N HIS A 15 -15.94 -14.10 -2.52
CA HIS A 15 -16.69 -15.04 -3.33
C HIS A 15 -15.80 -15.84 -4.28
N GLY A 16 -14.88 -15.17 -4.98
CA GLY A 16 -13.92 -15.83 -5.86
C GLY A 16 -12.93 -16.71 -5.10
N THR A 17 -12.41 -16.19 -3.98
CA THR A 17 -11.45 -16.90 -3.11
C THR A 17 -12.05 -18.19 -2.55
N ARG A 18 -13.33 -18.15 -2.14
CA ARG A 18 -14.04 -19.32 -1.62
C ARG A 18 -14.21 -20.42 -2.66
N VAL A 19 -14.41 -20.06 -3.92
CA VAL A 19 -14.54 -21.06 -5.01
C VAL A 19 -13.19 -21.70 -5.36
N VAL A 20 -12.10 -20.92 -5.35
CA VAL A 20 -10.78 -21.41 -5.77
C VAL A 20 -10.05 -22.18 -4.66
N TYR A 21 -10.10 -21.67 -3.43
CA TYR A 21 -9.30 -22.19 -2.31
C TYR A 21 -10.14 -22.85 -1.22
N GLU A 22 -11.46 -22.65 -1.21
CA GLU A 22 -12.43 -23.22 -0.28
C GLU A 22 -11.92 -23.30 1.17
N PHE A 23 -11.53 -24.50 1.61
CA PHE A 23 -11.06 -24.81 2.96
C PHE A 23 -9.73 -24.13 3.32
N ILE A 24 -8.86 -23.89 2.35
CA ILE A 24 -7.51 -23.33 2.58
C ILE A 24 -7.60 -21.85 2.96
N ALA A 25 -8.53 -21.12 2.34
CA ALA A 25 -8.73 -19.69 2.64
C ALA A 25 -9.58 -19.48 3.89
N PHE A 26 -10.57 -20.34 4.13
CA PHE A 26 -11.48 -20.24 5.27
C PHE A 26 -11.54 -21.56 6.04
N PRO A 27 -10.46 -21.93 6.77
CA PRO A 27 -10.49 -23.13 7.57
C PRO A 27 -11.56 -22.99 8.67
N PRO A 28 -12.36 -24.04 8.94
CA PRO A 28 -13.22 -24.06 10.11
C PRO A 28 -12.33 -23.95 11.36
N GLN A 29 -12.85 -23.35 12.44
CA GLN A 29 -12.14 -23.10 13.71
C GLN A 29 -11.88 -24.40 14.51
N ILE A 30 -11.41 -25.44 13.84
CA ILE A 30 -11.06 -26.73 14.40
C ILE A 30 -9.53 -26.72 14.56
N CYS A 31 -9.05 -27.03 15.77
CA CYS A 31 -7.61 -27.15 16.09
C CYS A 31 -6.76 -25.86 15.98
N GLY A 32 -7.37 -24.67 16.09
CA GLY A 32 -6.62 -23.40 16.08
C GLY A 32 -5.98 -23.06 14.74
N LEU A 33 -6.45 -23.68 13.64
CA LEU A 33 -6.03 -23.30 12.30
C LEU A 33 -6.49 -21.85 12.03
N GLY A 34 -5.53 -20.94 11.98
CA GLY A 34 -5.77 -19.53 11.76
C GLY A 34 -5.92 -19.16 10.28
N PHE A 35 -6.22 -17.89 10.06
CA PHE A 35 -6.25 -17.24 8.75
C PHE A 35 -4.92 -17.39 8.02
N VAL A 36 -4.92 -17.97 6.82
CA VAL A 36 -3.71 -18.06 5.98
C VAL A 36 -3.61 -16.81 5.13
N PHE A 37 -2.75 -15.88 5.55
CA PHE A 37 -2.57 -14.55 4.94
C PHE A 37 -2.46 -14.56 3.40
N LEU A 38 -1.68 -15.51 2.86
CA LEU A 38 -1.43 -15.59 1.42
C LEU A 38 -2.68 -15.93 0.60
N PHE A 39 -3.57 -16.78 1.12
CA PHE A 39 -4.76 -17.25 0.38
C PHE A 39 -6.00 -16.40 0.63
N THR A 40 -5.87 -15.31 1.37
CA THR A 40 -7.00 -14.52 1.85
C THR A 40 -6.80 -13.04 1.57
N ALA A 41 -5.92 -12.37 2.33
CA ALA A 41 -5.65 -10.94 2.17
C ALA A 41 -5.01 -10.63 0.81
N MET A 42 -4.10 -11.49 0.33
CA MET A 42 -3.40 -11.23 -0.93
C MET A 42 -4.24 -11.48 -2.18
N GLN A 43 -5.33 -12.26 -2.08
CA GLN A 43 -6.21 -12.49 -3.22
C GLN A 43 -6.90 -11.21 -3.71
N ILE A 44 -7.02 -10.23 -2.80
CA ILE A 44 -7.59 -8.92 -3.08
C ILE A 44 -6.75 -8.14 -4.09
N ILE A 45 -5.42 -8.35 -4.08
CA ILE A 45 -4.50 -7.73 -5.04
C ILE A 45 -4.76 -8.28 -6.45
N ILE A 46 -5.03 -9.58 -6.59
CA ILE A 46 -5.33 -10.23 -7.88
C ILE A 46 -6.66 -9.73 -8.43
N TYR A 47 -7.69 -9.65 -7.58
CA TYR A 47 -8.98 -9.10 -7.97
C TYR A 47 -8.87 -7.63 -8.39
N PHE A 48 -8.18 -6.81 -7.58
CA PHE A 48 -7.99 -5.39 -7.87
C PHE A 48 -7.18 -5.17 -9.14
N GLY A 49 -6.11 -5.96 -9.37
CA GLY A 49 -5.31 -5.90 -10.60
C GLY A 49 -6.13 -6.18 -11.86
N GLY A 50 -7.00 -7.19 -11.84
CA GLY A 50 -7.91 -7.48 -12.95
C GLY A 50 -8.89 -6.34 -13.24
N ILE A 51 -9.46 -5.72 -12.20
CA ILE A 51 -10.37 -4.57 -12.34
C ILE A 51 -9.63 -3.32 -12.83
N VAL A 52 -8.44 -3.05 -12.31
CA VAL A 52 -7.62 -1.92 -12.75
C VAL A 52 -7.27 -2.05 -14.24
N SER A 53 -6.84 -3.22 -14.70
CA SER A 53 -6.59 -3.45 -16.13
C SER A 53 -7.84 -3.28 -16.98
N LEU A 54 -9.00 -3.65 -16.46
CA LEU A 54 -10.28 -3.41 -17.13
C LEU A 54 -10.62 -1.92 -17.25
N LEU A 55 -10.47 -1.16 -16.17
CA LEU A 55 -10.71 0.29 -16.19
C LEU A 55 -9.70 1.00 -17.10
N TYR A 56 -8.50 0.45 -17.21
CA TYR A 56 -7.46 0.94 -18.14
C TYR A 56 -7.85 0.69 -19.60
N TYR A 57 -8.44 -0.47 -19.91
CA TYR A 57 -8.98 -0.79 -21.24
C TYR A 57 -10.09 0.17 -21.66
N TYR A 58 -10.97 0.56 -20.74
CA TYR A 58 -12.05 1.53 -21.02
C TYR A 58 -11.59 3.00 -21.05
N GLY A 59 -10.34 3.32 -20.71
CA GLY A 59 -9.87 4.71 -20.68
C GLY A 59 -10.32 5.52 -19.45
N ILE A 60 -10.97 4.88 -18.47
CA ILE A 60 -11.59 5.56 -17.33
C ILE A 60 -10.51 6.06 -16.37
N ILE A 61 -9.51 5.23 -16.07
CA ILE A 61 -8.41 5.59 -15.17
C ILE A 61 -7.67 6.82 -15.71
N GLN A 62 -7.35 6.83 -17.00
CA GLN A 62 -6.63 7.93 -17.64
C GLN A 62 -7.41 9.24 -17.54
N ALA A 63 -8.73 9.20 -17.76
CA ALA A 63 -9.59 10.37 -17.64
C ALA A 63 -9.67 10.90 -16.19
N VAL A 64 -9.77 10.02 -15.20
CA VAL A 64 -9.82 10.39 -13.79
C VAL A 64 -8.47 10.96 -13.33
N LEU A 65 -7.37 10.27 -13.64
CA LEU A 65 -6.02 10.69 -13.26
C LEU A 65 -5.65 12.03 -13.89
N ALA A 66 -5.98 12.26 -15.17
CA ALA A 66 -5.73 13.54 -15.83
C ALA A 66 -6.43 14.70 -15.11
N LYS A 67 -7.68 14.53 -14.66
CA LYS A 67 -8.40 15.57 -13.91
C LYS A 67 -7.73 15.90 -12.58
N PHE A 68 -7.33 14.88 -11.83
CA PHE A 68 -6.63 15.07 -10.55
C PHE A 68 -5.23 15.67 -10.76
N ALA A 69 -4.53 15.28 -11.82
CA ALA A 69 -3.22 15.83 -12.16
C ALA A 69 -3.29 17.34 -12.46
N ILE A 70 -4.32 17.79 -13.20
CA ILE A 70 -4.54 19.21 -13.48
C ILE A 70 -4.81 19.98 -12.18
N VAL A 71 -5.60 19.42 -11.27
CA VAL A 71 -5.86 20.03 -9.96
C VAL A 71 -4.57 20.17 -9.16
N MET A 72 -3.74 19.12 -9.10
CA MET A 72 -2.44 19.18 -8.42
C MET A 72 -1.48 20.16 -9.06
N GLN A 73 -1.40 20.18 -10.39
CA GLN A 73 -0.60 21.15 -11.13
C GLN A 73 -1.00 22.59 -10.79
N TYR A 74 -2.30 22.87 -10.68
CA TYR A 74 -2.78 24.21 -10.33
C TYR A 74 -2.41 24.61 -8.90
N ILE A 75 -2.45 23.66 -7.96
CA ILE A 75 -2.15 23.91 -6.54
C ILE A 75 -0.65 24.07 -6.30
N LEU A 76 0.18 23.21 -6.88
CA LEU A 76 1.62 23.12 -6.59
C LEU A 76 2.51 23.79 -7.64
N GLY A 77 1.99 24.12 -8.83
CA GLY A 77 2.79 24.67 -9.93
C GLY A 77 3.77 23.67 -10.55
N THR A 78 3.62 22.38 -10.23
CA THR A 78 4.40 21.25 -10.73
C THR A 78 4.07 20.92 -12.18
N THR A 79 4.87 20.08 -12.82
CA THR A 79 4.64 19.68 -14.22
C THR A 79 3.50 18.67 -14.31
N VAL A 80 2.85 18.57 -15.47
CA VAL A 80 1.66 17.70 -15.65
C VAL A 80 2.03 16.26 -15.35
N ILE A 81 3.23 15.84 -15.76
CA ILE A 81 3.64 14.44 -15.73
C ILE A 81 4.10 13.99 -14.34
N GLU A 82 4.81 14.81 -13.58
CA GLU A 82 5.12 14.47 -12.18
C GLU A 82 3.84 14.47 -11.31
N SER A 83 2.92 15.40 -11.58
CA SER A 83 1.62 15.47 -10.90
C SER A 83 0.74 14.27 -11.24
N LEU A 84 0.72 13.87 -12.52
CA LEU A 84 0.03 12.68 -12.98
C LEU A 84 0.61 11.43 -12.32
N ASN A 85 1.94 11.30 -12.26
CA ASN A 85 2.59 10.16 -11.62
C ASN A 85 2.23 10.07 -10.13
N ALA A 86 2.29 11.19 -9.40
CA ALA A 86 1.96 11.20 -7.97
C ALA A 86 0.52 10.75 -7.70
N VAL A 87 -0.43 11.23 -8.51
CA VAL A 87 -1.83 10.78 -8.40
C VAL A 87 -1.98 9.32 -8.84
N ALA A 88 -1.34 8.94 -9.96
CA ALA A 88 -1.38 7.57 -10.47
C ALA A 88 -0.82 6.57 -9.46
N CYS A 89 0.23 6.94 -8.71
CA CYS A 89 0.86 6.09 -7.70
C CYS A 89 -0.12 5.70 -6.59
N ILE A 90 -0.98 6.63 -6.13
CA ILE A 90 -1.98 6.32 -5.10
C ILE A 90 -2.93 5.21 -5.55
N PHE A 91 -3.39 5.26 -6.80
CA PHE A 91 -4.40 4.33 -7.29
C PHE A 91 -3.79 3.03 -7.81
N LEU A 92 -2.71 3.13 -8.58
CA LEU A 92 -2.11 2.02 -9.33
C LEU A 92 -0.89 1.42 -8.62
N GLY A 93 -0.20 2.19 -7.78
CA GLY A 93 1.06 1.82 -7.15
C GLY A 93 2.30 2.30 -7.91
N GLN A 94 3.47 2.14 -7.29
CA GLN A 94 4.76 2.65 -7.79
C GLN A 94 5.18 2.06 -9.15
N THR A 95 4.94 0.77 -9.40
CA THR A 95 5.37 0.09 -10.64
C THR A 95 4.50 0.50 -11.82
N GLU A 96 3.18 0.52 -11.62
CA GLU A 96 2.21 0.84 -12.66
C GLU A 96 2.19 2.33 -13.01
N SER A 97 2.39 3.20 -12.01
CA SER A 97 2.53 4.64 -12.26
C SER A 97 3.78 4.95 -13.07
N ALA A 98 4.91 4.31 -12.79
CA ALA A 98 6.13 4.47 -13.58
C ALA A 98 5.96 3.99 -15.03
N VAL A 99 5.24 2.88 -15.26
CA VAL A 99 4.92 2.41 -16.63
C VAL A 99 4.04 3.41 -17.38
N LEU A 100 3.08 4.03 -16.70
CA LEU A 100 2.18 5.02 -17.28
C LEU A 100 2.91 6.24 -17.86
N ILE A 101 3.93 6.73 -17.15
CA ILE A 101 4.79 7.85 -17.56
C ILE A 101 6.06 7.41 -18.30
N GLY A 102 6.20 6.12 -18.58
CA GLY A 102 7.38 5.51 -19.21
C GLY A 102 7.95 6.30 -20.40
N PRO A 103 7.12 6.67 -21.40
CA PRO A 103 7.58 7.42 -22.57
C PRO A 103 8.13 8.82 -22.27
N ALA A 104 7.81 9.39 -21.11
CA ALA A 104 8.18 10.74 -20.74
C ALA A 104 9.53 10.83 -20.01
N PHE A 105 10.08 9.71 -19.51
CA PHE A 105 11.34 9.70 -18.75
C PHE A 105 12.53 10.27 -19.53
N GLU A 106 12.58 10.09 -20.85
CA GLU A 106 13.67 10.61 -21.69
C GLU A 106 13.70 12.14 -21.75
N THR A 107 12.56 12.78 -21.52
CA THR A 107 12.37 14.23 -21.62
C THR A 107 12.29 14.93 -20.26
N MET A 108 12.30 14.17 -19.16
CA MET A 108 12.17 14.71 -17.81
C MET A 108 13.47 15.29 -17.28
N THR A 109 13.34 16.31 -16.44
CA THR A 109 14.45 16.88 -15.68
C THR A 109 14.82 15.98 -14.49
N SER A 110 16.01 16.18 -13.93
CA SER A 110 16.44 15.43 -12.74
C SER A 110 15.55 15.70 -11.51
N SER A 111 14.93 16.89 -11.42
CA SER A 111 13.98 17.23 -10.35
C SER A 111 12.66 16.50 -10.52
N GLU A 112 12.14 16.39 -11.74
CA GLU A 112 10.93 15.63 -12.05
C GLU A 112 11.13 14.15 -11.74
N ILE A 113 12.26 13.54 -12.14
CA ILE A 113 12.58 12.14 -11.82
C ILE A 113 12.67 11.92 -10.31
N THR A 114 13.34 12.83 -9.59
CA THR A 114 13.44 12.74 -8.12
C THR A 114 12.07 12.82 -7.46
N THR A 115 11.19 13.68 -7.99
CA THR A 115 9.82 13.85 -7.51
C THR A 115 8.96 12.61 -7.80
N VAL A 116 9.09 12.03 -9.00
CA VAL A 116 8.47 10.76 -9.38
C VAL A 116 8.89 9.64 -8.42
N MET A 117 10.19 9.51 -8.14
CA MET A 117 10.70 8.52 -7.19
C MET A 117 10.19 8.76 -5.77
N CYS A 118 10.20 10.02 -5.30
CA CYS A 118 9.69 10.40 -3.98
C CYS A 118 8.20 10.02 -3.84
N SER A 119 7.38 10.31 -4.86
CA SER A 119 5.98 9.90 -4.88
C SER A 119 5.80 8.38 -4.89
N GLY A 120 6.67 7.66 -5.60
CA GLY A 120 6.75 6.19 -5.59
C GLY A 120 6.89 5.59 -4.20
N PHE A 121 7.83 6.11 -3.41
CA PHE A 121 8.10 5.62 -2.06
C PHE A 121 7.12 6.12 -1.00
N ALA A 122 6.46 7.25 -1.24
CA ALA A 122 5.49 7.82 -0.32
C ALA A 122 4.08 7.19 -0.44
N CYS A 123 3.80 6.54 -1.58
CA CYS A 123 2.47 6.02 -1.89
C CYS A 123 2.32 4.55 -1.47
N ILE A 124 1.08 4.18 -1.13
CA ILE A 124 0.66 2.77 -1.01
C ILE A 124 -0.26 2.49 -2.18
N ALA A 125 -0.08 1.34 -2.84
CA ALA A 125 -0.96 0.92 -3.93
C ALA A 125 -2.38 0.66 -3.42
N GLY A 126 -3.40 1.11 -4.15
CA GLY A 126 -4.82 0.85 -3.84
C GLY A 126 -5.16 -0.64 -3.65
N ALA A 127 -4.45 -1.53 -4.35
CA ALA A 127 -4.57 -2.98 -4.19
C ALA A 127 -4.30 -3.47 -2.76
N LEU A 128 -3.40 -2.79 -2.03
CA LEU A 128 -3.01 -3.13 -0.66
C LEU A 128 -3.96 -2.52 0.39
N PHE A 129 -4.81 -1.58 -0.01
CA PHE A 129 -5.75 -0.90 0.89
C PHE A 129 -6.60 -1.89 1.69
N SER A 130 -7.17 -2.91 1.03
CA SER A 130 -7.97 -3.93 1.71
C SER A 130 -7.17 -4.85 2.61
N ALA A 131 -5.91 -5.11 2.25
CA ALA A 131 -5.05 -5.99 3.03
C ALA A 131 -4.74 -5.33 4.38
N TYR A 132 -4.45 -4.04 4.38
CA TYR A 132 -4.26 -3.28 5.63
C TYR A 132 -5.53 -3.18 6.47
N ILE A 133 -6.71 -3.02 5.84
CA ILE A 133 -7.98 -3.04 6.57
C ILE A 133 -8.24 -4.42 7.18
N SER A 134 -7.87 -5.50 6.49
CA SER A 134 -7.97 -6.86 7.01
C SER A 134 -7.05 -7.09 8.22
N PHE A 135 -5.98 -6.30 8.36
CA PHE A 135 -5.13 -6.26 9.56
C PHE A 135 -5.69 -5.39 10.69
N GLY A 136 -6.84 -4.75 10.51
CA GLY A 136 -7.47 -3.89 11.50
C GLY A 136 -7.19 -2.39 11.34
N ALA A 137 -6.58 -1.96 10.23
CA ALA A 137 -6.36 -0.54 9.99
C ALA A 137 -7.67 0.18 9.62
N CYS A 138 -7.86 1.39 10.16
CA CYS A 138 -9.04 2.20 9.90
C CYS A 138 -9.10 2.66 8.43
N PRO A 139 -10.15 2.32 7.67
CA PRO A 139 -10.29 2.71 6.26
C PRO A 139 -10.28 4.22 6.02
N GLU A 140 -10.84 5.00 6.95
CA GLU A 140 -10.92 6.46 6.88
C GLU A 140 -9.52 7.10 6.96
N TYR A 141 -8.69 6.62 7.88
CA TYR A 141 -7.30 7.11 8.04
C TYR A 141 -6.42 6.67 6.87
N LEU A 142 -6.58 5.44 6.37
CA LEU A 142 -5.86 4.96 5.19
C LEU A 142 -6.20 5.77 3.94
N LEU A 143 -7.47 6.09 3.72
CA LEU A 143 -7.91 6.85 2.55
C LEU A 143 -7.43 8.31 2.59
N SER A 144 -7.51 8.94 3.77
CA SER A 144 -7.01 10.31 3.94
C SER A 144 -5.49 10.38 3.83
N ALA A 145 -4.76 9.44 4.44
CA ALA A 145 -3.30 9.37 4.35
C ALA A 145 -2.83 9.21 2.90
N THR A 146 -3.42 8.28 2.14
CA THR A 146 -3.04 8.05 0.74
C THR A 146 -3.24 9.27 -0.13
N VAL A 147 -4.37 9.98 0.00
CA VAL A 147 -4.61 11.22 -0.76
C VAL A 147 -3.60 12.32 -0.38
N MET A 148 -3.29 12.45 0.92
CA MET A 148 -2.33 13.44 1.40
C MET A 148 -0.90 13.13 0.93
N SER A 149 -0.52 11.84 0.81
CA SER A 149 0.80 11.42 0.33
C SER A 149 1.14 11.95 -1.07
N ALA A 150 0.18 12.08 -2.00
CA ALA A 150 0.48 12.68 -3.30
C ALA A 150 0.93 14.14 -3.17
N CYS A 151 0.18 14.96 -2.43
CA CYS A 151 0.55 16.37 -2.25
C CYS A 151 1.90 16.51 -1.55
N VAL A 152 2.07 15.76 -0.45
CA VAL A 152 3.25 15.87 0.41
C VAL A 152 4.49 15.36 -0.30
N SER A 153 4.39 14.28 -1.09
CA SER A 153 5.54 13.76 -1.84
C SER A 153 6.01 14.71 -2.93
N LEU A 154 5.10 15.40 -3.62
CA LEU A 154 5.46 16.46 -4.57
C LEU A 154 6.19 17.60 -3.85
N GLY A 155 5.65 18.05 -2.71
CA GLY A 155 6.25 19.12 -1.90
C GLY A 155 7.64 18.76 -1.38
N ILE A 156 7.79 17.59 -0.75
CA ILE A 156 9.07 17.10 -0.23
C ILE A 156 10.08 16.87 -1.37
N GLY A 157 9.63 16.32 -2.51
CA GLY A 157 10.47 16.13 -3.69
C GLY A 157 11.09 17.43 -4.18
N LYS A 158 10.30 18.50 -4.26
CA LYS A 158 10.78 19.83 -4.68
C LYS A 158 11.58 20.57 -3.61
N ILE A 159 11.33 20.32 -2.33
CA ILE A 159 12.18 20.83 -1.23
C ILE A 159 13.56 20.16 -1.27
N LEU A 160 13.59 18.85 -1.51
CA LEU A 160 14.83 18.06 -1.54
C LEU A 160 15.66 18.38 -2.79
N TYR A 161 15.02 18.45 -3.96
CA TYR A 161 15.68 18.76 -5.22
C TYR A 161 14.84 19.72 -6.06
N PRO A 162 15.07 21.05 -5.93
CA PRO A 162 14.24 22.06 -6.59
C PRO A 162 14.42 22.07 -8.11
N GLU A 163 13.37 22.52 -8.82
CA GLU A 163 13.37 22.63 -10.26
C GLU A 163 14.26 23.80 -10.72
N VAL A 164 15.34 23.49 -11.43
CA VAL A 164 16.27 24.50 -11.99
C VAL A 164 16.27 24.54 -13.52
N GLN A 165 15.65 23.55 -14.17
CA GLN A 165 15.61 23.41 -15.62
C GLN A 165 14.24 23.83 -16.16
N VAL A 166 14.20 24.31 -17.40
CA VAL A 166 12.92 24.60 -18.07
C VAL A 166 12.34 23.26 -18.50
N SER A 167 11.33 22.78 -17.78
CA SER A 167 10.63 21.55 -18.15
C SER A 167 9.95 21.70 -19.51
N SER A 168 10.19 20.71 -20.37
CA SER A 168 9.57 20.56 -21.68
C SER A 168 8.10 20.11 -21.59
N GLN A 169 7.60 19.78 -20.39
CA GLN A 169 6.36 19.03 -20.19
C GLN A 169 5.31 19.77 -19.35
N LYS A 170 5.19 21.08 -19.59
CA LYS A 170 4.19 21.93 -18.90
C LYS A 170 2.77 21.76 -19.41
N ASN A 171 2.56 21.28 -20.64
CA ASN A 171 1.24 21.19 -21.26
C ASN A 171 0.67 19.76 -21.28
N VAL A 172 -0.65 19.67 -21.08
CA VAL A 172 -1.42 18.41 -21.08
C VAL A 172 -1.43 17.74 -22.46
N GLU A 173 -1.19 18.50 -23.53
CA GLU A 173 -1.18 18.02 -24.92
C GLU A 173 0.00 17.09 -25.24
N ASP A 174 1.09 17.14 -24.47
CA ASP A 174 2.26 16.27 -24.62
C ASP A 174 2.14 14.93 -23.88
N MET A 175 1.01 14.71 -23.20
CA MET A 175 0.77 13.54 -22.35
C MET A 175 0.47 12.28 -23.20
N LYS A 176 1.53 11.68 -23.76
CA LYS A 176 1.44 10.37 -24.41
C LYS A 176 1.46 9.27 -23.36
N LEU A 177 0.29 8.91 -22.86
CA LEU A 177 0.14 7.75 -21.98
C LEU A 177 0.40 6.46 -22.75
N ALA A 178 1.10 5.52 -22.13
CA ALA A 178 1.27 4.18 -22.69
C ALA A 178 -0.11 3.53 -22.92
N LYS A 179 -0.45 3.27 -24.19
CA LYS A 179 -1.63 2.47 -24.52
C LYS A 179 -1.27 1.00 -24.36
N HIS A 180 -2.04 0.29 -23.54
CA HIS A 180 -1.93 -1.17 -23.47
C HIS A 180 -2.73 -1.80 -24.61
N ASP A 181 -2.11 -2.74 -25.32
CA ASP A 181 -2.77 -3.61 -26.31
C ASP A 181 -3.58 -4.69 -25.59
N TYR A 182 -4.80 -4.32 -25.23
CA TYR A 182 -5.84 -5.27 -24.83
C TYR A 182 -6.82 -5.46 -25.99
N HIS A 183 -7.03 -6.71 -26.41
CA HIS A 183 -7.88 -7.00 -27.56
C HIS A 183 -9.36 -7.15 -27.19
N SER A 184 -9.66 -7.48 -25.93
CA SER A 184 -11.03 -7.73 -25.45
C SER A 184 -11.15 -7.45 -23.94
N PHE A 185 -12.38 -7.23 -23.48
CA PHE A 185 -12.73 -7.12 -22.05
C PHE A 185 -12.15 -8.26 -21.20
N PHE A 186 -12.35 -9.51 -21.64
CA PHE A 186 -11.87 -10.68 -20.91
C PHE A 186 -10.34 -10.82 -20.96
N ASP A 187 -9.72 -10.36 -22.05
CA ASP A 187 -8.27 -10.35 -22.21
C ASP A 187 -7.62 -9.36 -21.23
N ALA A 188 -8.19 -8.17 -21.08
CA ALA A 188 -7.71 -7.16 -20.12
C ALA A 188 -7.74 -7.67 -18.67
N ILE A 189 -8.85 -8.27 -18.25
CA ILE A 189 -8.99 -8.81 -16.88
C ILE A 189 -7.99 -9.95 -16.64
N SER A 190 -7.86 -10.87 -17.59
CA SER A 190 -7.00 -12.04 -17.45
C SER A 190 -5.52 -11.64 -17.35
N LYS A 191 -5.07 -10.73 -18.23
CA LYS A 191 -3.71 -10.19 -18.19
C LYS A 191 -3.44 -9.44 -16.88
N GLY A 192 -4.39 -8.63 -16.41
CA GLY A 192 -4.29 -7.92 -15.13
C GLY A 192 -4.15 -8.85 -13.93
N ALA A 193 -4.95 -9.92 -13.89
CA ALA A 193 -4.88 -10.92 -12.83
C ALA A 193 -3.53 -11.67 -12.83
N ILE A 194 -3.01 -12.04 -14.00
CA ILE A 194 -1.71 -12.72 -14.15
C ILE A 194 -0.55 -11.80 -13.74
N ALA A 195 -0.61 -10.52 -14.09
CA ALA A 195 0.37 -9.53 -13.66
C ALA A 195 0.38 -9.40 -12.13
N ALA A 196 -0.80 -9.30 -11.51
CA ALA A 196 -0.94 -9.20 -10.06
C ALA A 196 -0.45 -10.46 -9.31
N MET A 197 -0.51 -11.64 -9.92
CA MET A 197 0.02 -12.87 -9.32
C MET A 197 1.52 -12.75 -8.99
N HIS A 198 2.31 -12.13 -9.87
CA HIS A 198 3.74 -11.92 -9.62
C HIS A 198 3.97 -11.01 -8.43
N VAL A 199 3.16 -9.95 -8.29
CA VAL A 199 3.21 -9.02 -7.16
C VAL A 199 2.87 -9.74 -5.85
N VAL A 200 1.81 -10.55 -5.85
CA VAL A 200 1.43 -11.36 -4.67
C VAL A 200 2.54 -12.32 -4.28
N GLY A 201 3.13 -13.03 -5.24
CA GLY A 201 4.25 -13.93 -4.98
C GLY A 201 5.47 -13.20 -4.41
N ALA A 202 5.82 -12.05 -4.99
CA ALA A 202 6.92 -11.22 -4.52
C ALA A 202 6.71 -10.75 -3.08
N ILE A 203 5.51 -10.27 -2.73
CA ILE A 203 5.18 -9.84 -1.37
C ILE A 203 5.25 -11.02 -0.39
N GLY A 204 4.58 -12.14 -0.72
CA GLY A 204 4.53 -13.31 0.14
C GLY A 204 5.92 -13.86 0.46
N MET A 205 6.76 -14.03 -0.56
CA MET A 205 8.11 -14.55 -0.38
C MET A 205 9.02 -13.56 0.35
N SER A 206 8.91 -12.26 0.06
CA SER A 206 9.71 -11.23 0.75
C SER A 206 9.37 -11.17 2.24
N LEU A 207 8.08 -11.27 2.60
CA LEU A 207 7.66 -11.29 4.01
C LEU A 207 8.24 -12.49 4.76
N VAL A 208 8.25 -13.69 4.17
CA VAL A 208 8.84 -14.88 4.80
C VAL A 208 10.33 -14.65 5.10
N VAL A 209 11.07 -14.10 4.14
CA VAL A 209 12.50 -13.82 4.30
C VAL A 209 12.74 -12.75 5.36
N TYR A 210 12.02 -11.63 5.30
CA TYR A 210 12.22 -10.51 6.22
C TYR A 210 11.83 -10.85 7.66
N LEU A 211 10.70 -11.53 7.88
CA LEU A 211 10.30 -11.95 9.23
C LEU A 211 11.27 -12.98 9.81
N SER A 212 11.79 -13.89 8.99
CA SER A 212 12.80 -14.85 9.42
C SER A 212 14.11 -14.18 9.83
N ILE A 213 14.60 -13.23 9.01
CA ILE A 213 15.79 -12.44 9.33
C ILE A 213 15.55 -11.58 10.58
N LEU A 214 14.40 -10.93 10.70
CA LEU A 214 14.06 -10.13 11.88
C LEU A 214 14.12 -10.99 13.14
N ASN A 215 13.52 -12.17 13.13
CA ASN A 215 13.54 -13.06 14.30
C ASN A 215 14.96 -13.57 14.62
N LEU A 216 15.77 -13.86 13.59
CA LEU A 216 17.17 -14.23 13.75
C LEU A 216 17.98 -13.11 14.40
N VAL A 217 17.84 -11.88 13.92
CA VAL A 217 18.50 -10.69 14.48
C VAL A 217 18.01 -10.44 15.91
N ASN A 218 16.73 -10.68 16.18
CA ASN A 218 16.15 -10.49 17.50
C ASN A 218 16.74 -11.47 18.52
N HIS A 219 16.74 -12.76 18.21
CA HIS A 219 17.33 -13.79 19.07
C HIS A 219 18.84 -13.63 19.25
N SER A 220 19.57 -13.26 18.20
CA SER A 220 21.02 -12.99 18.31
C SER A 220 21.29 -11.76 19.18
N THR A 221 20.46 -10.72 19.10
CA THR A 221 20.57 -9.54 19.98
C THR A 221 20.33 -9.92 21.44
N ILE A 222 19.26 -10.67 21.74
CA ILE A 222 18.94 -11.15 23.10
C ILE A 222 20.10 -12.01 23.66
N TRP A 223 20.70 -12.85 22.82
CA TRP A 223 21.85 -13.65 23.21
C TRP A 223 23.07 -12.79 23.57
N ILE A 224 23.30 -11.67 22.89
CA ILE A 224 24.39 -10.74 23.21
C ILE A 224 24.07 -9.91 24.46
N THR A 225 22.85 -9.36 24.56
CA THR A 225 22.44 -8.45 25.65
C THR A 225 22.36 -9.17 26.98
N SER A 226 21.90 -10.42 26.99
CA SER A 226 21.91 -11.28 28.20
C SER A 226 23.33 -11.53 28.73
N ARG A 227 24.36 -11.55 27.88
CA ARG A 227 25.77 -11.67 28.31
C ARG A 227 26.34 -10.37 28.88
N LEU A 228 25.75 -9.24 28.52
CA LEU A 228 26.12 -7.91 29.02
C LEU A 228 25.36 -7.52 30.31
N GLY A 229 24.49 -8.40 30.82
CA GLY A 229 23.70 -8.16 32.03
C GLY A 229 22.41 -7.36 31.80
N TYR A 230 22.03 -7.12 30.54
CA TYR A 230 20.74 -6.53 30.19
C TYR A 230 19.75 -7.66 29.84
N GLU A 231 18.80 -7.93 30.73
CA GLU A 231 17.74 -8.92 30.49
C GLU A 231 16.70 -8.37 29.51
N ASP A 232 16.23 -9.21 28.58
CA ASP A 232 15.13 -8.96 27.63
C ASP A 232 15.24 -7.78 26.64
N THR A 233 16.44 -7.25 26.40
CA THR A 233 16.62 -6.24 25.36
C THR A 233 16.64 -6.88 23.97
N SER A 234 15.50 -6.77 23.29
CA SER A 234 15.25 -7.25 21.93
C SER A 234 15.73 -6.24 20.87
N PHE A 235 16.00 -6.68 19.64
CA PHE A 235 16.32 -5.78 18.52
C PHE A 235 15.18 -4.79 18.25
N ASN A 236 13.94 -5.25 18.36
CA ASN A 236 12.75 -4.41 18.19
C ASN A 236 12.72 -3.27 19.23
N ALA A 237 13.14 -3.54 20.47
CA ALA A 237 13.22 -2.52 21.52
C ALA A 237 14.31 -1.49 21.22
N LEU A 238 15.48 -1.91 20.71
CA LEU A 238 16.55 -0.98 20.32
C LEU A 238 16.14 -0.07 19.16
N VAL A 239 15.49 -0.63 18.14
CA VAL A 239 14.94 0.15 17.03
C VAL A 239 13.85 1.10 17.54
N GLY A 240 12.96 0.62 18.41
CA GLY A 240 11.94 1.46 19.06
C GLY A 240 12.55 2.66 19.78
N LEU A 241 13.62 2.45 20.54
CA LEU A 241 14.34 3.54 21.21
C LEU A 241 15.01 4.51 20.23
N ALA A 242 15.61 3.99 19.15
CA ALA A 242 16.28 4.82 18.14
C ALA A 242 15.29 5.72 17.38
N PHE A 243 14.07 5.22 17.12
CA PHE A 243 13.02 5.96 16.41
C PHE A 243 12.03 6.70 17.34
N TYR A 244 12.13 6.51 18.67
CA TYR A 244 11.30 7.21 19.64
C TYR A 244 11.33 8.74 19.49
N PRO A 245 12.49 9.41 19.29
CA PRO A 245 12.51 10.87 19.08
C PRO A 245 11.72 11.31 17.85
N LEU A 246 11.73 10.52 16.78
CA LEU A 246 10.98 10.81 15.56
C LEU A 246 9.48 10.65 15.80
N ALA A 247 9.07 9.57 16.47
CA ALA A 247 7.68 9.34 16.85
C ALA A 247 7.14 10.47 17.75
N TYR A 248 7.95 10.92 18.70
CA TYR A 248 7.62 12.03 19.59
C TYR A 248 7.39 13.35 18.82
N ILE A 249 8.27 13.67 17.86
CA ILE A 249 8.10 14.85 16.99
C ILE A 249 6.84 14.76 16.13
N MET A 250 6.46 13.55 15.69
CA MET A 250 5.20 13.32 14.96
C MET A 250 3.94 13.43 15.84
N GLY A 251 4.10 13.69 17.14
CA GLY A 251 2.99 13.87 18.09
C GLY A 251 2.54 12.58 18.76
N ALA A 252 3.29 11.48 18.61
CA ALA A 252 3.07 10.29 19.43
C ALA A 252 3.65 10.55 20.84
N SER A 253 2.80 11.04 21.74
CA SER A 253 3.16 11.38 23.12
C SER A 253 2.41 10.47 24.09
N ASP A 254 3.18 9.61 24.77
CA ASP A 254 2.95 8.82 26.00
C ASP A 254 1.56 8.20 26.30
N ALA A 255 1.62 6.89 26.53
CA ALA A 255 0.70 6.02 27.28
C ALA A 255 -0.71 5.80 26.68
N GLU A 256 -0.98 4.54 26.33
CA GLU A 256 -2.33 3.99 26.17
C GLU A 256 -3.27 4.79 25.24
N ASP A 257 -3.13 4.60 23.92
CA ASP A 257 -4.33 4.59 23.10
C ASP A 257 -4.97 3.20 23.26
N PRO A 258 -6.08 3.04 24.02
CA PRO A 258 -6.71 1.74 24.27
C PRO A 258 -7.26 1.07 23.00
N GLU A 259 -7.26 1.74 21.84
CA GLU A 259 -7.74 1.17 20.57
C GLU A 259 -6.72 0.25 19.88
N VAL A 260 -5.43 0.29 20.23
CA VAL A 260 -4.42 -0.56 19.56
C VAL A 260 -4.34 -1.97 20.18
N ILE A 261 -4.90 -2.16 21.38
CA ILE A 261 -4.91 -3.47 22.07
C ILE A 261 -6.16 -4.30 21.72
N ASP A 262 -7.27 -3.70 21.29
CA ASP A 262 -8.53 -4.43 21.02
C ASP A 262 -8.55 -5.18 19.67
N ASN A 263 -7.54 -4.97 18.82
CA ASN A 263 -7.39 -5.67 17.54
C ASN A 263 -6.56 -6.97 17.62
N GLN A 264 -6.24 -7.47 18.82
CA GLN A 264 -5.74 -8.84 18.99
C GLN A 264 -6.95 -9.79 19.15
N PRO A 265 -7.25 -10.68 18.19
CA PRO A 265 -8.35 -11.64 18.33
C PRO A 265 -7.89 -12.81 19.22
N ILE A 266 -7.69 -12.59 20.51
CA ILE A 266 -7.38 -13.67 21.45
C ILE A 266 -8.01 -13.37 22.82
N ASN A 267 -9.04 -14.16 23.16
CA ASN A 267 -9.73 -14.28 24.46
C ASN A 267 -11.04 -13.52 24.68
N ASN A 268 -12.10 -13.91 23.95
CA ASN A 268 -13.48 -13.68 24.40
C ASN A 268 -14.17 -14.94 24.99
N TYR A 269 -13.40 -15.89 25.52
CA TYR A 269 -13.93 -17.13 26.13
C TYR A 269 -13.83 -17.20 27.66
N ARG A 270 -13.58 -16.09 28.37
CA ARG A 270 -13.42 -16.10 29.83
C ARG A 270 -14.45 -15.35 30.66
N ASN A 271 -15.58 -14.91 30.08
CA ASN A 271 -16.66 -14.27 30.84
C ASN A 271 -18.05 -14.85 30.53
N HIS A 272 -18.21 -16.16 30.70
CA HIS A 272 -19.51 -16.77 31.03
C HIS A 272 -19.34 -17.91 32.04
N SER A 273 -18.76 -17.58 33.20
CA SER A 273 -18.92 -18.38 34.41
C SER A 273 -18.79 -17.46 35.62
N GLY A 274 -19.93 -16.96 36.11
CA GLY A 274 -19.96 -16.15 37.32
C GLY A 274 -21.14 -15.18 37.39
N LYS A 275 -22.21 -15.67 38.05
CA LYS A 275 -23.39 -14.95 38.60
C LYS A 275 -24.53 -14.60 37.63
N SER A 276 -25.62 -15.37 37.73
CA SER A 276 -26.82 -14.91 38.47
C SER A 276 -27.88 -16.02 38.53
N ARG A 277 -28.24 -16.40 39.76
CA ARG A 277 -29.41 -17.20 40.22
C ARG A 277 -29.42 -18.70 39.94
#